data_AF-A0A2E3UT42-F1
#
_entry.id   AF-A0A2E3UT42-F1
#
_cell.length_a   1.000
_cell.length_b   1.000
_cell.length_c   1.000
_cell.angle_alpha   90.00
_cell.angle_beta   90.00
_cell.angle_gamma   90.00
#
_symmetry.space_group_name_H-M   'P 1'
#
loop_
_entity.id
_entity.type
_entity.pdbx_description
1 polymer ?
#
loop_
_entity_poly.entity_id
_entity_poly.type
_entity_poly.pdbx_seq_one_letter_code
_entity_poly.pdbx_strand_id
1 'polypeptide(L)'
;MGPKKTFGSRAEVFHGTAKKTSGGLIKKDLLKNKHGAIVSKKKHLTAKKEKRLEKHGYYAKKGKFGYVKKGSTAKKGKKGKKGKRKTGKKNKKN
;
A
#
# COMPACT_ATOMS: atom_id res chain seq x y z
N MET A 1 -10.64 37.44 16.78
CA MET A 1 -10.12 36.27 16.01
C MET A 1 -9.36 36.81 14.81
N GLY A 2 -8.07 36.48 14.68
CA GLY A 2 -7.28 36.94 13.53
C GLY A 2 -7.72 36.31 12.20
N PRO A 3 -7.28 36.87 11.06
CA PRO A 3 -7.59 36.31 9.75
C PRO A 3 -7.12 34.85 9.66
N LYS A 4 -8.03 33.98 9.21
CA LYS A 4 -7.80 32.54 9.11
C LYS A 4 -6.86 32.25 7.94
N LYS A 5 -5.70 31.64 8.22
CA LYS A 5 -4.69 31.31 7.20
C LYS A 5 -5.30 30.43 6.10
N THR A 6 -4.95 30.67 4.85
CA THR A 6 -5.45 29.84 3.73
C THR A 6 -4.89 28.43 3.79
N PHE A 7 -3.59 28.31 4.05
CA PHE A 7 -2.87 27.05 4.18
C PHE A 7 -2.31 26.90 5.60
N GLY A 8 -2.28 25.67 6.10
CA GLY A 8 -1.67 25.35 7.39
C GLY A 8 -1.39 23.87 7.56
N SER A 9 -0.88 23.51 8.74
CA SER A 9 -0.71 22.12 9.15
C SER A 9 -2.06 21.41 9.34
N ARG A 10 -2.04 20.07 9.39
CA ARG A 10 -3.26 19.28 9.69
C ARG A 10 -3.87 19.66 11.05
N ALA A 11 -3.03 19.99 12.04
CA ALA A 11 -3.46 20.47 13.33
C ALA A 11 -4.18 21.82 13.20
N GLU A 12 -3.55 22.81 12.58
CA GLU A 12 -4.17 24.13 12.37
C GLU A 12 -5.53 24.04 11.66
N VAL A 13 -5.65 23.21 10.63
CA VAL A 13 -6.92 23.00 9.92
C VAL A 13 -7.98 22.32 10.81
N PHE A 14 -7.58 21.32 11.60
CA PHE A 14 -8.50 20.60 12.49
C PHE A 14 -9.00 21.49 13.64
N HIS A 15 -8.12 22.30 14.21
CA HIS A 15 -8.44 23.27 15.27
C HIS A 15 -9.12 24.54 14.73
N GLY A 16 -9.10 24.76 13.41
CA GLY A 16 -9.84 25.83 12.75
C GLY A 16 -9.08 27.15 12.64
N THR A 17 -7.75 27.15 12.79
CA THR A 17 -6.90 28.32 12.54
C THR A 17 -6.51 28.47 11.07
N ALA A 18 -6.59 27.38 10.28
CA ALA A 18 -6.37 27.39 8.83
C ALA A 18 -7.59 26.82 8.05
N LYS A 19 -7.72 27.20 6.78
CA LYS A 19 -8.80 26.73 5.88
C LYS A 19 -8.52 25.32 5.33
N LYS A 20 -7.32 25.09 4.80
CA LYS A 20 -6.91 23.81 4.18
C LYS A 20 -5.43 23.51 4.41
N THR A 21 -5.02 22.27 4.23
CA THR A 21 -3.58 21.91 4.19
C THR A 21 -2.95 22.27 2.85
N SER A 22 -1.63 22.25 2.74
CA SER A 22 -0.92 22.36 1.44
C SER A 22 -1.44 21.37 0.38
N GLY A 23 -1.78 20.15 0.79
CA GLY A 23 -2.40 19.13 -0.07
C GLY A 23 -3.92 19.23 -0.23
N GLY A 24 -4.53 20.37 0.09
CA GLY A 24 -5.96 20.63 -0.15
C GLY A 24 -6.95 20.02 0.85
N LEU A 25 -6.48 19.27 1.86
CA LEU A 25 -7.37 18.67 2.86
C LEU A 25 -8.05 19.73 3.74
N ILE A 26 -9.37 19.64 3.88
CA ILE A 26 -10.17 20.45 4.80
C ILE A 26 -10.49 19.67 6.08
N LYS A 27 -11.06 20.35 7.09
CA LYS A 27 -11.39 19.74 8.38
C LYS A 27 -12.26 18.47 8.26
N LYS A 28 -13.19 18.43 7.29
CA LYS A 28 -14.06 17.27 7.02
C LYS A 28 -13.29 16.02 6.53
N ASP A 29 -12.11 16.22 5.95
CA ASP A 29 -11.24 15.16 5.43
C ASP A 29 -10.24 14.64 6.47
N LEU A 30 -10.22 15.24 7.66
CA LEU A 30 -9.29 14.91 8.73
C LEU A 30 -10.03 14.22 9.88
N LEU A 31 -9.34 13.29 10.55
CA LEU A 31 -9.82 12.65 11.77
C LEU A 31 -8.67 12.45 12.75
N LYS A 32 -8.99 12.46 14.05
CA LYS A 32 -8.05 12.09 15.11
C LYS A 32 -8.10 10.59 15.31
N ASN A 33 -6.95 9.91 15.19
CA ASN A 33 -6.86 8.47 15.46
C ASN A 33 -6.80 8.20 16.98
N LYS A 34 -6.83 6.93 17.38
CA LYS A 34 -6.75 6.52 18.80
C LYS A 34 -5.45 6.95 19.51
N HIS A 35 -4.41 7.25 18.75
CA HIS A 35 -3.11 7.72 19.26
C HIS A 35 -3.02 9.26 19.29
N GLY A 36 -4.12 9.96 19.00
CA GLY A 36 -4.18 11.41 19.02
C GLY A 36 -3.66 12.12 17.77
N ALA A 37 -3.15 11.39 16.78
CA ALA A 37 -2.65 11.97 15.54
C ALA A 37 -3.79 12.33 14.57
N ILE A 38 -3.68 13.50 13.93
CA ILE A 38 -4.63 13.97 12.93
C ILE A 38 -4.23 13.45 11.55
N VAL A 39 -5.02 12.52 11.01
CA VAL A 39 -4.75 11.81 9.75
C VAL A 39 -5.86 12.06 8.73
N SER A 40 -5.57 11.76 7.46
CA SER A 40 -6.60 11.80 6.41
C SER A 40 -7.63 10.67 6.61
N LYS A 41 -8.91 11.03 6.61
CA LYS A 41 -10.05 10.12 6.70
C LYS A 41 -10.05 9.08 5.59
N LYS A 42 -9.80 9.50 4.34
CA LYS A 42 -9.73 8.59 3.19
C LYS A 42 -8.69 7.51 3.40
N LYS A 43 -7.46 7.90 3.78
CA LYS A 43 -6.35 6.94 4.01
C LYS A 43 -6.61 6.00 5.19
N HIS A 44 -7.21 6.51 6.27
CA HIS A 44 -7.56 5.68 7.41
C HIS A 44 -8.57 4.58 7.05
N LEU A 45 -9.59 4.93 6.26
CA LEU A 45 -10.62 3.99 5.83
C LEU A 45 -10.09 2.98 4.80
N THR A 46 -9.34 3.43 3.80
CA THR A 46 -8.79 2.52 2.77
C THR A 46 -7.81 1.52 3.37
N ALA A 47 -6.95 1.95 4.31
CA ALA A 47 -6.00 1.06 4.98
C ALA A 47 -6.70 -0.12 5.69
N LYS A 48 -7.84 0.14 6.35
CA LYS A 48 -8.65 -0.91 7.01
C LYS A 48 -9.34 -1.84 6.02
N LYS A 49 -9.83 -1.30 4.90
CA LYS A 49 -10.55 -2.08 3.88
C LYS A 49 -9.62 -2.95 3.03
N GLU A 50 -8.46 -2.42 2.65
CA GLU A 50 -7.61 -3.07 1.66
C GLU A 50 -6.88 -4.29 2.20
N LYS A 51 -6.64 -4.38 3.52
CA LYS A 51 -5.93 -5.48 4.19
C LYS A 51 -4.71 -5.96 3.39
N ARG A 52 -3.89 -5.01 2.92
CA ARG A 52 -2.84 -5.25 1.90
C ARG A 52 -1.87 -6.37 2.29
N LEU A 53 -1.52 -6.46 3.57
CA LEU A 53 -0.63 -7.52 4.08
C LEU A 53 -1.25 -8.90 3.90
N GLU A 54 -2.51 -9.10 4.28
CA GLU A 54 -3.24 -10.36 4.10
C GLU A 54 -3.35 -10.73 2.61
N LYS A 55 -3.66 -9.74 1.75
CA LYS A 55 -3.71 -9.94 0.28
C LYS A 55 -2.38 -10.41 -0.30
N HIS A 56 -1.26 -9.90 0.22
CA HIS A 56 0.08 -10.34 -0.19
C HIS A 56 0.55 -11.60 0.55
N GLY A 57 -0.33 -12.26 1.31
CA GLY A 57 -0.06 -13.53 1.97
C GLY A 57 0.63 -13.39 3.34
N TYR A 58 0.75 -12.19 3.89
CA TYR A 58 1.35 -11.94 5.20
C TYR A 58 0.26 -11.95 6.29
N TYR A 59 0.42 -12.84 7.27
CA TYR A 59 -0.48 -13.02 8.40
C TYR A 59 0.29 -12.96 9.72
N ALA A 60 -0.43 -12.79 10.83
CA ALA A 60 0.11 -12.96 12.18
C ALA A 60 -0.49 -14.23 12.80
N LYS A 61 0.34 -15.03 13.50
CA LYS A 61 -0.11 -16.21 14.26
C LYS A 61 0.10 -15.96 15.74
N LYS A 62 -0.95 -16.15 16.56
CA LYS A 62 -0.87 -16.02 18.03
C LYS A 62 0.27 -16.90 18.56
N GLY A 63 1.12 -16.34 19.43
CA GLY A 63 2.27 -17.02 20.02
C GLY A 63 3.52 -17.11 19.13
N LYS A 64 3.51 -16.54 17.91
CA LYS A 64 4.70 -16.45 17.05
C LYS A 64 5.04 -15.00 16.77
N PHE A 65 6.24 -14.57 17.17
CA PHE A 65 6.76 -13.24 16.89
C PHE A 65 7.08 -13.09 15.39
N GLY A 66 6.74 -11.94 14.81
CA GLY A 66 6.92 -11.65 13.38
C GLY A 66 5.74 -12.05 12.47
N TYR A 67 5.95 -11.93 11.15
CA TYR A 67 4.94 -12.30 10.16
C TYR A 67 5.06 -13.77 9.74
N VAL A 68 3.92 -14.37 9.40
CA VAL A 68 3.82 -15.71 8.81
C VAL A 68 3.29 -15.55 7.39
N LYS A 69 4.08 -15.98 6.40
CA LYS A 69 3.65 -16.00 5.01
C LYS A 69 2.83 -17.26 4.79
N LYS A 70 1.50 -17.16 4.63
CA LYS A 70 0.66 -18.29 4.23
C LYS A 70 0.97 -18.54 2.76
N GLY A 71 1.69 -19.62 2.48
CA GLY A 71 2.37 -19.80 1.20
C GLY A 71 1.45 -19.64 0.00
N SER A 72 1.95 -19.02 -1.06
CA SER A 72 2.03 -19.82 -2.27
C SER A 72 2.86 -21.05 -1.87
N THR A 73 2.29 -22.25 -1.93
CA THR A 73 3.07 -23.48 -2.00
C THR A 73 4.32 -23.15 -2.80
N ALA A 74 5.49 -23.43 -2.22
CA ALA A 74 6.74 -23.30 -2.96
C ALA A 74 6.47 -23.87 -4.34
N LYS A 75 6.50 -23.04 -5.39
CA LYS A 75 6.55 -23.56 -6.75
C LYS A 75 7.91 -24.24 -6.81
N LYS A 76 7.96 -25.48 -6.33
CA LYS A 76 9.05 -26.43 -6.53
C LYS A 76 9.34 -26.29 -8.01
N GLY A 77 10.51 -25.74 -8.31
CA GLY A 77 10.80 -25.16 -9.63
C GLY A 77 10.27 -26.07 -10.72
N LYS A 78 9.54 -25.51 -11.69
CA LYS A 78 9.31 -26.22 -12.96
C LYS A 78 10.72 -26.43 -13.52
N LYS A 79 11.30 -27.60 -13.22
CA LYS A 79 12.58 -28.07 -13.73
C LYS A 79 12.48 -27.87 -15.23
N GLY A 80 13.25 -26.92 -15.76
CA GLY A 80 13.12 -26.50 -17.15
C GLY A 80 13.15 -27.73 -18.04
N LYS A 81 12.06 -27.97 -18.78
CA LYS A 81 12.14 -28.88 -19.92
C LYS A 81 13.06 -28.20 -20.91
N LYS A 82 14.34 -28.59 -20.87
CA LYS A 82 15.39 -28.19 -21.81
C LYS A 82 14.88 -28.58 -23.20
N GLY A 83 14.25 -27.66 -23.90
CA GLY A 83 13.80 -27.86 -25.28
C GLY A 83 15.02 -28.19 -26.10
N LYS A 84 15.09 -29.41 -26.65
CA LYS A 84 16.12 -29.81 -27.60
C LYS A 84 16.10 -28.82 -28.76
N ARG A 85 17.15 -28.01 -28.90
CA ARG A 85 17.40 -27.19 -30.10
C ARG A 85 17.53 -28.17 -31.26
N LYS A 86 16.52 -28.27 -32.14
CA LYS A 86 16.71 -28.86 -33.46
C LYS A 86 17.29 -27.77 -34.36
N THR A 87 18.61 -27.81 -34.52
CA THR A 87 19.34 -27.09 -35.56
C THR A 87 18.88 -27.60 -36.92
N GLY A 88 18.00 -26.85 -37.59
CA GLY A 88 17.70 -27.06 -39.01
C GLY A 88 18.80 -26.41 -39.85
N LYS A 89 19.66 -27.23 -40.45
CA LYS A 89 20.59 -26.83 -41.51
C LYS A 89 19.79 -26.17 -42.64
N LYS A 90 20.06 -24.88 -42.92
CA LYS A 90 19.77 -24.31 -44.24
C LYS A 90 20.62 -25.06 -45.25
N ASN A 91 20.00 -25.66 -46.27
CA ASN A 91 20.73 -26.04 -47.47
C ASN A 91 20.03 -25.50 -48.71
N LYS A 92 20.87 -25.08 -49.65
CA LYS A 92 20.68 -24.21 -50.81
C LYS A 92 20.56 -25.07 -52.09
N LYS A 93 19.97 -24.47 -53.15
CA LYS A 93 19.85 -24.95 -54.56
C LYS A 93 18.61 -25.82 -54.83
N ASN A 94 17.91 -25.73 -55.96
CA ASN A 94 18.28 -25.19 -57.29
C ASN A 94 17.67 -23.84 -57.64
#